data_AF-A0A833TE82-F1
#
_entry.id   AF-A0A833TE82-F1
#
_cell.length_a   1.000
_cell.length_b   1.000
_cell.length_c   1.000
_cell.angle_alpha   90.00
_cell.angle_beta   90.00
_cell.angle_gamma   90.00
#
_symmetry.space_group_name_H-M   'P 1'
#
loop_
_entity.id
_entity.type
_entity.pdbx_description
1 polymer ?
#
loop_
_entity_poly.entity_id
_entity_poly.type
_entity_poly.pdbx_seq_one_letter_code
_entity_poly.pdbx_strand_id
1 'polypeptide(L)'
;MTLPASLTRLCISKFSNLECLCLRNLTSLETLQISYCKKLKCFSEDALPPSLQRLLINKCPLLEERYKKDQRGEWRRIADIPCVKINGVYIYDTKTEEDETETEEYETETEEDPKLRPTFAEIMAALKPLQKPIASSQVPRPSKSTGSGRQRASPSQTAEEAS
;
A
#
# COMPACT_ATOMS: atom_id res chain seq x y z
N MET A 1 8.79 21.91 17.17
CA MET A 1 9.14 21.67 15.76
C MET A 1 8.24 22.54 14.90
N THR A 2 8.80 23.31 13.99
CA THR A 2 8.04 24.15 13.04
C THR A 2 8.02 23.46 11.69
N LEU A 3 6.82 23.22 11.15
CA LEU A 3 6.64 22.67 9.81
C LEU A 3 6.71 23.81 8.77
N PRO A 4 7.26 23.57 7.57
CA PRO A 4 7.36 24.59 6.54
C PRO A 4 5.98 24.96 5.96
N ALA A 5 5.76 26.24 5.68
CA ALA A 5 4.48 26.73 5.16
C ALA A 5 4.16 26.24 3.74
N SER A 6 5.18 25.88 2.97
CA SER A 6 5.08 25.36 1.60
C SER A 6 4.64 23.89 1.52
N LEU A 7 4.35 23.26 2.66
CA LEU A 7 4.02 21.84 2.74
C LEU A 7 2.62 21.60 2.18
N THR A 8 2.54 20.84 1.09
CA THR A 8 1.27 20.55 0.39
C THR A 8 0.58 19.28 0.91
N ARG A 9 1.34 18.34 1.48
CA ARG A 9 0.82 17.06 1.98
C ARG A 9 1.42 16.72 3.34
N LEU A 10 0.57 16.52 4.34
CA LEU A 10 0.95 16.15 5.69
C LEU A 10 0.35 14.79 6.06
N CYS A 11 1.19 13.83 6.44
CA CYS A 11 0.77 12.54 6.96
C CYS A 11 1.26 12.36 8.39
N ILE A 12 0.33 12.07 9.31
CA ILE A 12 0.59 11.85 10.72
C ILE A 12 0.07 10.47 11.08
N SER A 13 0.95 9.58 11.53
CA SER A 13 0.56 8.22 11.90
C SER A 13 1.09 7.83 13.28
N LYS A 14 0.28 7.09 14.05
CA LYS A 14 0.70 6.40 15.28
C LYS A 14 1.25 7.31 16.40
N PHE A 15 0.86 8.58 16.42
CA PHE A 15 1.17 9.48 17.53
C PHE A 15 0.18 9.29 18.68
N SER A 16 0.55 8.45 19.65
CA SER A 16 -0.32 8.06 20.77
C SER A 16 -0.50 9.14 21.86
N ASN A 17 0.39 10.14 21.91
CA ASN A 17 0.36 11.23 22.89
C ASN A 17 0.01 12.60 22.29
N LEU A 18 -0.21 12.67 20.98
CA LEU A 18 -0.58 13.92 20.32
C LEU A 18 -2.04 14.24 20.64
N GLU A 19 -2.28 15.34 21.36
CA GLU A 19 -3.63 15.75 21.75
C GLU A 19 -4.27 16.76 20.79
N CYS A 20 -3.48 17.70 20.28
CA CYS A 20 -3.92 18.66 19.29
C CYS A 20 -2.81 18.97 18.28
N LEU A 21 -3.22 19.30 17.05
CA LEU A 21 -2.33 19.56 15.93
C LEU A 21 -2.48 21.00 15.43
N CYS A 22 -1.38 21.75 15.38
CA CYS A 22 -1.38 23.12 14.88
C CYS A 22 -1.08 23.19 13.38
N LEU A 23 -2.05 23.64 12.60
CA LEU A 23 -1.97 23.72 11.13
C LEU A 23 -2.00 25.16 10.61
N ARG A 24 -2.06 26.17 11.50
CA ARG A 24 -2.29 27.59 11.16
C ARG A 24 -1.29 28.16 10.13
N ASN A 25 -0.06 27.68 10.16
CA ASN A 25 1.01 28.18 9.29
C ASN A 25 1.15 27.38 7.98
N LEU A 26 0.34 26.34 7.78
CA LEU A 26 0.39 25.46 6.61
C LEU A 26 -0.57 25.94 5.53
N THR A 27 -0.35 27.16 5.05
CA THR A 27 -1.23 27.86 4.10
C THR A 27 -1.29 27.23 2.72
N SER A 28 -0.34 26.35 2.39
CA SER A 28 -0.30 25.61 1.12
C SER A 28 -0.73 24.14 1.27
N LEU A 29 -1.22 23.73 2.45
CA LEU A 29 -1.58 22.34 2.70
C LEU A 29 -2.86 21.96 1.96
N GLU A 30 -2.74 21.02 1.02
CA GLU A 30 -3.85 20.51 0.22
C GLU A 30 -4.37 19.17 0.76
N THR A 31 -3.49 18.34 1.34
CA THR A 31 -3.86 17.01 1.81
C THR A 31 -3.38 16.77 3.23
N LEU A 32 -4.31 16.40 4.11
CA LEU A 32 -4.04 16.01 5.49
C LEU A 32 -4.51 14.57 5.71
N GLN A 33 -3.57 13.69 6.04
CA GLN A 33 -3.85 12.31 6.41
C GLN A 33 -3.43 12.06 7.86
N ILE A 34 -4.36 11.50 8.64
CA ILE A 34 -4.15 11.19 10.05
C ILE A 34 -4.57 9.75 10.29
N SER A 35 -3.70 8.97 10.92
CA SER A 35 -3.97 7.56 11.18
C SER A 35 -3.48 7.11 12.55
N TYR A 36 -4.25 6.27 13.24
CA TYR A 36 -3.86 5.64 14.51
C TYR A 36 -3.46 6.62 15.64
N CYS A 37 -4.01 7.84 15.65
CA CYS A 37 -3.74 8.86 16.67
C CYS A 37 -4.87 8.86 17.72
N LYS A 38 -4.72 8.04 18.77
CA LYS A 38 -5.81 7.75 19.73
C LYS A 38 -6.19 8.93 20.63
N LYS A 39 -5.25 9.83 20.95
CA LYS A 39 -5.47 10.97 21.84
C LYS A 39 -5.72 12.29 21.12
N LEU A 40 -5.67 12.30 19.78
CA LEU A 40 -5.82 13.51 18.99
C LEU A 40 -7.29 13.93 18.99
N LYS A 41 -7.59 15.05 19.63
CA LYS A 41 -8.95 15.59 19.82
C LYS A 41 -9.24 16.75 18.88
N CYS A 42 -8.23 17.55 18.57
CA CYS A 42 -8.45 18.83 17.93
C CYS A 42 -7.37 19.28 16.95
N PHE A 43 -7.77 20.17 16.03
CA PHE A 43 -6.85 21.04 15.31
C PHE A 43 -6.79 22.38 16.06
N SER A 44 -5.64 23.04 16.10
CA SER A 44 -5.48 24.31 16.83
C SER A 44 -6.47 25.38 16.38
N GLU A 45 -7.04 26.13 17.34
CA GLU A 45 -8.09 27.15 17.15
C GLU A 45 -9.27 26.72 16.27
N ASP A 46 -9.37 25.42 15.99
CA ASP A 46 -10.47 24.84 15.26
C ASP A 46 -10.65 25.35 13.81
N ALA A 47 -9.58 25.91 13.22
CA ALA A 47 -9.51 26.24 11.80
C ALA A 47 -8.52 25.31 11.07
N LEU A 48 -9.01 24.60 10.07
CA LEU A 48 -8.18 23.92 9.07
C LEU A 48 -7.63 24.95 8.08
N PRO A 49 -6.47 24.71 7.46
CA PRO A 49 -5.94 25.64 6.46
C PRO A 49 -6.93 25.76 5.28
N PRO A 50 -7.16 26.97 4.76
CA PRO A 50 -8.16 27.20 3.71
C PRO A 50 -7.80 26.52 2.38
N SER A 51 -6.53 26.17 2.17
CA SER A 51 -6.04 25.42 1.02
C SER A 51 -6.40 23.93 1.07
N LEU A 52 -6.94 23.42 2.17
CA LEU A 52 -7.12 21.99 2.39
C LEU A 52 -8.22 21.43 1.49
N GLN A 53 -7.83 20.54 0.58
CA GLN A 53 -8.72 19.90 -0.38
C GLN A 53 -9.16 18.49 0.06
N ARG A 54 -8.27 17.79 0.77
CA ARG A 54 -8.46 16.40 1.18
C ARG A 54 -8.15 16.20 2.66
N LEU A 55 -9.10 15.64 3.40
CA LEU A 55 -8.96 15.23 4.80
C LEU A 55 -9.25 13.73 4.95
N LEU A 56 -8.25 12.97 5.38
CA LEU A 56 -8.34 11.53 5.57
C LEU A 56 -8.06 11.19 7.04
N ILE A 57 -9.06 10.64 7.75
CA ILE A 57 -8.95 10.27 9.16
C ILE A 57 -9.23 8.78 9.31
N ASN A 58 -8.27 8.02 9.83
CA ASN A 58 -8.42 6.57 10.04
C ASN A 58 -8.00 6.16 11.46
N LYS A 59 -8.82 5.38 12.15
CA LYS A 59 -8.48 4.81 13.46
C LYS A 59 -8.04 5.88 14.49
N CYS A 60 -8.72 7.03 14.47
CA CYS A 60 -8.55 8.17 15.37
C CYS A 60 -9.88 8.44 16.09
N PRO A 61 -10.23 7.67 17.15
CA PRO A 61 -11.57 7.62 17.72
C PRO A 61 -12.13 8.98 18.16
N LEU A 62 -11.30 9.85 18.73
CA LEU A 62 -11.74 11.18 19.20
C LEU A 62 -12.05 12.14 18.04
N LEU A 63 -11.27 12.10 16.95
CA LEU A 63 -11.60 12.87 15.74
C LEU A 63 -12.80 12.29 14.99
N GLU A 64 -12.92 10.96 14.96
CA GLU A 64 -14.06 10.27 14.35
C GLU A 64 -15.36 10.65 15.03
N GLU A 65 -15.40 10.64 16.36
CA GLU A 65 -16.57 11.06 17.14
C GLU A 65 -16.88 12.54 16.90
N ARG A 66 -15.85 13.39 16.87
CA ARG A 66 -15.99 14.83 16.66
C ARG A 66 -16.61 15.19 15.30
N TYR A 67 -16.17 14.53 14.23
CA TYR A 67 -16.59 14.82 12.87
C TYR A 67 -17.68 13.89 12.34
N LYS A 68 -18.26 13.07 13.22
CA LYS A 68 -19.37 12.21 12.88
C LYS A 68 -20.55 13.03 12.38
N LYS A 69 -21.18 12.58 11.29
CA LYS A 69 -22.37 13.20 10.70
C LYS A 69 -23.63 12.83 11.49
N ASP A 70 -23.64 13.12 12.79
CA ASP A 70 -24.83 13.04 13.65
C ASP A 70 -25.19 14.43 14.22
N GLN A 71 -26.32 14.54 14.93
CA GLN A 71 -26.88 15.82 15.40
C GLN A 71 -25.95 16.62 16.34
N ARG A 72 -24.87 16.03 16.85
CA ARG A 72 -23.92 16.67 17.78
C ARG A 72 -22.52 16.90 17.20
N GLY A 73 -22.19 16.29 16.07
CA GLY A 73 -20.86 16.40 15.48
C GLY A 73 -20.57 17.76 14.85
N GLU A 74 -19.29 18.13 14.86
CA GLU A 74 -18.76 19.36 14.28
C GLU A 74 -18.45 19.22 12.77
N TRP A 75 -19.15 18.32 12.07
CA TRP A 75 -18.92 18.03 10.64
C TRP A 75 -19.04 19.27 9.75
N ARG A 76 -19.80 20.29 10.17
CA ARG A 76 -19.89 21.58 9.44
C ARG A 76 -18.53 22.26 9.28
N ARG A 77 -17.59 22.02 10.18
CA ARG A 77 -16.24 22.61 10.14
C ARG A 77 -15.32 21.99 9.10
N ILE A 78 -15.73 20.85 8.55
CA ILE A 78 -15.04 20.14 7.48
C ILE A 78 -15.91 20.02 6.23
N ALA A 79 -17.08 20.67 6.23
CA ALA A 79 -18.03 20.60 5.11
C ALA A 79 -17.57 21.40 3.89
N ASP A 80 -16.74 22.43 4.10
CA ASP A 80 -16.17 23.24 3.03
C ASP A 80 -14.97 22.57 2.34
N ILE A 81 -14.47 21.47 2.90
CA ILE A 81 -13.42 20.67 2.27
C ILE A 81 -14.06 19.93 1.09
N PRO A 82 -13.42 19.83 -0.08
CA PRO A 82 -13.94 19.05 -1.21
C PRO A 82 -14.04 17.55 -0.97
N CYS A 83 -13.11 16.94 -0.22
CA CYS A 83 -13.05 15.50 -0.03
C CYS A 83 -12.70 15.15 1.41
N VAL A 84 -13.65 14.55 2.15
CA VAL A 84 -13.41 14.02 3.49
C VAL A 84 -13.76 12.54 3.58
N LYS A 85 -12.79 11.75 4.04
CA LYS A 85 -12.92 10.30 4.28
C LYS A 85 -12.58 9.99 5.74
N ILE A 86 -13.51 9.36 6.45
CA ILE A 86 -13.35 8.91 7.83
C ILE A 86 -13.53 7.39 7.88
N ASN A 87 -12.53 6.65 8.37
CA ASN A 87 -12.54 5.19 8.46
C ASN A 87 -12.90 4.48 7.15
N GLY A 88 -12.42 5.01 6.03
CA GLY A 88 -12.74 4.43 4.73
C GLY A 88 -14.06 4.91 4.12
N VAL A 89 -14.86 5.72 4.82
CA VAL A 89 -16.18 6.17 4.38
C VAL A 89 -16.17 7.67 4.06
N TYR A 90 -16.71 8.05 2.90
CA TYR A 90 -16.90 9.47 2.55
C TYR A 90 -18.09 10.08 3.30
N ILE A 91 -17.95 11.34 3.76
CA ILE A 91 -18.98 12.00 4.57
C ILE A 91 -20.11 12.61 3.70
N TYR A 92 -19.79 13.00 2.47
CA TYR A 92 -20.73 13.47 1.45
C TYR A 92 -20.22 12.99 0.10
N ASP A 93 -21.14 12.82 -0.85
CA ASP A 93 -20.80 12.48 -2.23
C ASP A 93 -19.97 13.61 -2.80
N THR A 94 -18.67 13.38 -2.94
CA THR A 94 -17.85 14.21 -3.80
C THR A 94 -18.36 13.95 -5.19
N LYS A 95 -18.93 14.95 -5.84
CA LYS A 95 -19.23 14.89 -7.27
C LYS A 95 -17.89 14.91 -8.00
N THR A 96 -17.20 13.78 -7.93
CA THR A 96 -16.04 13.47 -8.72
C THR A 96 -16.63 13.14 -10.08
N GLU A 97 -16.55 14.09 -11.01
CA GLU A 97 -16.45 13.69 -12.41
C GLU A 97 -15.32 12.67 -12.45
N GLU A 98 -15.66 11.47 -12.90
CA GLU A 98 -14.80 10.31 -12.97
C GLU A 98 -13.65 10.60 -13.95
N ASP A 99 -12.68 11.41 -13.56
CA ASP A 99 -11.33 11.29 -14.08
C ASP A 99 -10.74 10.08 -13.37
N GLU A 100 -10.97 8.93 -14.01
CA GLU A 100 -10.25 7.69 -13.88
C GLU A 100 -8.75 7.99 -14.00
N THR A 101 -8.12 8.38 -12.89
CA THR A 101 -6.68 8.16 -12.77
C THR A 101 -6.53 6.69 -12.46
N GLU A 102 -6.31 5.91 -13.53
CA GLU A 102 -5.68 4.60 -13.50
C GLU A 102 -4.56 4.61 -12.46
N THR A 103 -4.86 4.12 -11.27
CA THR A 103 -3.85 3.45 -10.49
C THR A 103 -3.58 2.15 -11.21
N GLU A 104 -2.44 2.06 -11.90
CA GLU A 104 -1.86 0.77 -12.29
C GLU A 104 -1.81 -0.12 -11.04
N GLU A 105 -2.78 -1.03 -10.96
CA GLU A 105 -2.84 -2.10 -9.99
C GLU A 105 -2.02 -3.24 -10.58
N TYR A 106 -0.92 -3.59 -9.92
CA TYR A 106 -0.19 -4.83 -10.20
C TYR A 106 -1.11 -5.98 -9.79
N GLU A 107 -1.83 -6.56 -10.74
CA GLU A 107 -2.58 -7.78 -10.52
C GLU A 107 -1.62 -8.95 -10.30
N THR A 108 -1.71 -9.57 -9.13
CA THR A 108 -1.39 -11.00 -8.99
C THR A 108 -2.71 -11.74 -8.85
N GLU A 109 -3.09 -12.41 -9.93
CA GLU A 109 -4.23 -13.31 -10.06
C GLU A 109 -4.26 -14.36 -8.94
N THR A 110 -5.43 -14.59 -8.34
CA THR A 110 -5.88 -15.97 -8.04
C THR A 110 -7.41 -15.98 -7.98
N GLU A 111 -8.04 -16.36 -9.08
CA GLU A 111 -9.43 -16.81 -9.13
C GLU A 111 -9.44 -18.30 -8.79
N GLU A 112 -9.78 -18.66 -7.54
CA GLU A 112 -9.92 -20.05 -7.11
C GLU A 112 -11.37 -20.51 -7.29
N ASP A 113 -11.63 -21.20 -8.40
CA ASP A 113 -12.88 -21.91 -8.68
C ASP A 113 -13.12 -22.98 -7.58
N PRO A 114 -14.22 -22.91 -6.80
CA PRO A 114 -14.39 -23.69 -5.57
C PRO A 114 -14.59 -25.21 -5.77
N LYS A 115 -14.44 -25.73 -6.99
CA LYS A 115 -14.59 -27.17 -7.33
C LYS A 115 -13.28 -27.90 -7.62
N LEU A 116 -12.13 -27.23 -7.52
CA LEU A 116 -10.81 -27.83 -7.80
C LEU A 116 -9.89 -27.93 -6.57
N ARG A 117 -10.46 -28.01 -5.37
CA ARG A 117 -9.69 -28.33 -4.16
C ARG A 117 -9.72 -29.84 -3.91
N PRO A 118 -8.74 -30.62 -4.41
CA PRO A 118 -8.67 -32.04 -4.10
C PRO A 118 -8.53 -32.21 -2.59
N THR A 119 -9.30 -33.13 -2.05
CA THR A 119 -9.22 -33.50 -0.65
C THR A 119 -7.90 -34.23 -0.38
N PHE A 120 -7.44 -34.20 0.87
CA PHE A 120 -6.23 -34.91 1.29
C PHE A 120 -6.24 -36.39 0.91
N ALA A 121 -7.42 -37.03 0.88
CA ALA A 121 -7.58 -38.42 0.46
C ALA A 121 -7.27 -38.62 -1.04
N GLU A 122 -7.69 -37.68 -1.89
CA GLU A 122 -7.43 -37.73 -3.34
C GLU A 122 -5.94 -37.49 -3.64
N ILE A 123 -5.31 -36.58 -2.91
CA ILE A 123 -3.86 -36.32 -3.00
C ILE A 123 -3.07 -37.57 -2.60
N MET A 124 -3.43 -38.21 -1.49
CA MET A 124 -2.74 -39.42 -1.00
C MET A 124 -2.98 -40.64 -1.90
N ALA A 125 -4.16 -40.75 -2.52
CA ALA A 125 -4.46 -41.81 -3.48
C ALA A 125 -3.57 -41.71 -4.73
N ALA A 126 -3.28 -40.49 -5.20
CA ALA A 126 -2.43 -40.25 -6.36
C ALA A 126 -0.94 -40.56 -6.12
N LEU A 127 -0.45 -40.48 -4.88
CA LEU A 127 0.96 -40.74 -4.54
C LEU A 127 1.30 -42.22 -4.30
N LYS A 128 0.29 -43.10 -4.27
CA LYS A 128 0.43 -44.53 -4.02
C LYS A 128 1.31 -45.33 -5.02
N PRO A 129 1.43 -44.97 -6.31
CA PRO A 129 2.26 -45.73 -7.26
C PRO A 129 3.78 -45.52 -7.08
N LEU A 130 4.21 -44.48 -6.37
CA LEU A 130 5.62 -44.04 -6.32
C LEU A 130 6.42 -44.57 -5.12
N GLN A 131 5.83 -45.40 -4.27
CA GLN A 131 6.54 -46.09 -3.18
C GLN A 131 6.82 -47.55 -3.53
N LYS A 132 7.67 -47.78 -4.54
CA LYS A 132 8.32 -49.08 -4.73
C LYS A 132 9.83 -48.91 -4.53
N PRO A 133 10.47 -49.71 -3.65
CA PRO A 133 11.90 -49.58 -3.39
C PRO A 133 12.70 -49.99 -4.62
N ILE A 134 13.75 -49.23 -4.93
CA ILE A 134 14.73 -49.57 -5.96
C ILE A 134 15.56 -50.74 -5.43
N ALA A 135 15.21 -51.97 -5.83
CA ALA A 135 16.09 -53.12 -5.68
C ALA A 135 17.22 -53.01 -6.71
N SER A 136 18.45 -53.07 -6.22
CA SER A 136 19.72 -53.13 -6.95
C SER A 136 19.69 -54.06 -8.16
N SER A 137 20.15 -53.62 -9.34
CA SER A 137 21.16 -54.36 -10.12
C SER A 137 21.67 -53.59 -11.34
N GLN A 138 23.00 -53.40 -11.35
CA GLN A 138 23.95 -53.52 -12.47
C GLN A 138 23.91 -52.64 -13.74
N VAL A 139 25.14 -52.24 -14.06
CA VAL A 139 25.67 -51.33 -15.08
C VAL A 139 25.66 -51.96 -16.47
N PRO A 140 25.60 -51.14 -17.53
CA PRO A 140 26.56 -51.33 -18.63
C PRO A 140 27.35 -50.04 -18.97
N ARG A 141 28.67 -50.20 -19.09
CA ARG A 141 29.64 -49.33 -19.76
C ARG A 141 29.95 -49.97 -21.15
N PRO A 142 30.79 -49.39 -22.03
CA PRO A 142 30.96 -47.99 -22.47
C PRO A 142 31.16 -47.89 -24.01
N SER A 143 31.31 -46.67 -24.58
CA SER A 143 32.32 -46.28 -25.62
C SER A 143 32.00 -44.88 -26.18
N LYS A 144 32.83 -43.86 -25.90
CA LYS A 144 33.97 -43.28 -26.69
C LYS A 144 33.61 -42.61 -28.02
N SER A 145 33.78 -41.28 -28.09
CA SER A 145 34.43 -40.48 -29.17
C SER A 145 34.04 -38.99 -29.00
N THR A 146 34.94 -38.12 -28.51
CA THR A 146 35.94 -37.27 -29.21
C THR A 146 35.38 -36.00 -29.88
N GLY A 147 35.96 -34.85 -29.51
CA GLY A 147 35.84 -33.52 -30.15
C GLY A 147 35.69 -32.41 -29.10
N SER A 148 36.76 -31.83 -28.53
CA SER A 148 37.65 -30.78 -29.09
C SER A 148 36.87 -29.56 -29.58
N GLY A 149 37.03 -28.32 -29.10
CA GLY A 149 37.94 -27.75 -28.11
C GLY A 149 37.71 -26.23 -27.97
N ARG A 150 38.47 -25.63 -27.04
CA ARG A 150 38.95 -24.21 -26.93
C ARG A 150 37.97 -23.06 -27.16
N GLN A 151 37.65 -22.19 -26.17
CA GLN A 151 38.45 -21.26 -25.33
C GLN A 151 38.34 -19.80 -25.80
N ARG A 152 38.04 -18.92 -24.81
CA ARG A 152 38.46 -17.50 -24.67
C ARG A 152 37.65 -16.51 -25.56
N ALA A 153 37.31 -15.28 -25.16
CA ALA A 153 37.92 -14.33 -24.24
C ALA A 153 36.88 -13.33 -23.68
N SER A 154 37.25 -12.65 -22.59
CA SER A 154 36.57 -11.50 -21.96
C SER A 154 37.15 -10.16 -22.49
N PRO A 155 36.94 -9.00 -21.83
CA PRO A 155 36.07 -7.88 -22.24
C PRO A 155 36.84 -6.61 -22.70
N SER A 156 36.14 -5.60 -23.20
CA SER A 156 36.74 -4.29 -23.54
C SER A 156 35.89 -3.14 -22.97
N GLN A 157 36.48 -2.39 -22.03
CA GLN A 157 36.10 -1.03 -21.69
C GLN A 157 36.71 -0.06 -22.73
N THR A 158 36.01 1.02 -23.06
CA THR A 158 36.62 2.24 -23.60
C THR A 158 35.95 3.44 -22.96
N ALA A 159 36.77 4.23 -22.29
CA ALA A 159 36.51 5.62 -21.93
C ALA A 159 36.65 6.49 -23.19
N GLU A 160 35.92 7.61 -23.24
CA GLU A 160 36.32 8.75 -24.07
C GLU A 160 35.93 10.06 -23.34
N GLU A 161 36.95 10.90 -23.16
CA GLU A 161 36.87 12.34 -22.87
C GLU A 161 36.29 13.09 -24.06
N ALA A 162 35.70 14.27 -23.83
CA ALA A 162 35.94 15.43 -24.69
C ALA A 162 35.53 16.74 -23.98
N SER A 163 36.27 17.78 -24.34
CA SER A 163 36.38 19.15 -23.81
C SER A 163 35.11 20.01 -23.79
#